data_AF-A0A015Y5Y1-F1
#
_entry.id   AF-A0A015Y5Y1-F1
#
_cell.length_a   1.000
_cell.length_b   1.000
_cell.length_c   1.000
_cell.angle_alpha   90.00
_cell.angle_beta   90.00
_cell.angle_gamma   90.00
#
_symmetry.space_group_name_H-M   'P 1'
#
loop_
_entity.id
_entity.type
_entity.pdbx_description
1 polymer ?
#
loop_
_entity_poly.entity_id
_entity_poly.type
_entity_poly.pdbx_seq_one_letter_code
_entity_poly.pdbx_strand_id
1 'polypeptide(L)'
;MLQAISYKNEGGILLSDEIKNILSTLGKYSFDRLSSDDILNCFYQYVDKKFYDTPMKELENVDFTPYLNDIKKDIKRTIEFLYYDCYVLSSDLLPYTKQLIALASFFKEHKMPSEWQKKELKKWFFYTTYQQSFVNSSLSNVRNLFRRFEEFVKGEKRTAIDYVPIEFIENFDFRFKINTARASFLLLSQIYHYIKFVSLDKLNYDGFMKMKNPAPEAIIPYLMHEDRSILDSIFNGKVVNENLEKYILTSEMVELIQANKIEEFRMQRAGLLLKLEKNFLHSMGIEVKTPIN
;
A
#
# COMPACT_ATOMS: atom_id res chain seq x y z
N MET A 1 11.61 -15.74 18.29
CA MET A 1 10.57 -15.53 19.32
C MET A 1 9.24 -16.19 18.98
N LEU A 2 8.78 -16.21 17.72
CA LEU A 2 7.57 -16.94 17.31
C LEU A 2 7.55 -18.45 17.63
N GLN A 3 8.72 -19.10 17.73
CA GLN A 3 8.83 -20.51 18.15
C GLN A 3 8.37 -20.76 19.61
N ALA A 4 8.18 -19.72 20.43
CA ALA A 4 7.77 -19.84 21.82
C ALA A 4 6.25 -19.67 22.03
N ILE A 5 5.48 -19.25 21.02
CA ILE A 5 4.03 -18.97 21.13
C ILE A 5 3.19 -20.27 21.00
N SER A 6 3.79 -21.44 21.19
CA SER A 6 3.11 -22.73 20.98
C SER A 6 3.48 -23.74 22.06
N TYR A 7 2.82 -23.69 23.22
CA TYR A 7 2.82 -24.82 24.15
C TYR A 7 1.49 -24.95 24.89
N LYS A 8 0.56 -25.73 24.33
CA LYS A 8 -0.23 -26.68 25.11
C LYS A 8 -0.47 -27.94 24.27
N ASN A 9 0.14 -29.04 24.72
CA ASN A 9 -0.06 -30.46 24.37
C ASN A 9 0.81 -31.03 23.23
N GLU A 10 1.36 -32.22 23.47
CA GLU A 10 1.96 -33.09 22.46
C GLU A 10 0.96 -33.29 21.31
N GLY A 11 1.31 -32.87 20.09
CA GLY A 11 0.42 -32.86 18.92
C GLY A 11 -0.34 -31.55 18.67
N GLY A 12 -0.06 -30.47 19.43
CA GLY A 12 -0.65 -29.15 19.21
C GLY A 12 -0.21 -28.45 17.92
N ILE A 13 -1.07 -27.58 17.38
CA ILE A 13 -0.80 -26.79 16.17
C ILE A 13 0.27 -25.74 16.46
N LEU A 14 1.33 -25.71 15.64
CA LEU A 14 2.37 -24.70 15.73
C LEU A 14 1.92 -23.42 15.04
N LEU A 15 1.69 -22.35 15.82
CA LEU A 15 1.26 -21.05 15.30
C LEU A 15 2.19 -20.50 14.20
N SER A 16 3.50 -20.76 14.31
CA SER A 16 4.46 -20.37 13.28
C SER A 16 4.21 -21.05 11.93
N ASP A 17 3.74 -22.30 11.93
CA ASP A 17 3.43 -23.03 10.70
C ASP A 17 2.09 -22.59 10.13
N GLU A 18 1.12 -22.24 10.96
CA GLU A 18 -0.12 -21.60 10.53
C GLU A 18 0.13 -20.24 9.87
N ILE A 19 1.02 -19.42 10.44
CA ILE A 19 1.41 -18.14 9.82
C ILE A 19 2.07 -18.37 8.46
N LYS A 20 2.97 -19.36 8.33
CA LYS A 20 3.56 -19.72 7.03
C LYS A 20 2.50 -20.19 6.03
N ASN A 21 1.51 -20.96 6.49
CA ASN A 21 0.38 -21.41 5.67
C ASN A 21 -0.46 -20.22 5.20
N ILE A 22 -0.75 -19.26 6.09
CA ILE A 22 -1.43 -18.02 5.71
C ILE A 22 -0.61 -17.31 4.63
N LEU A 23 0.67 -17.03 4.86
CA LEU A 23 1.55 -16.34 3.91
C LEU A 23 1.60 -17.04 2.54
N SER A 24 1.72 -18.37 2.50
CA SER A 24 1.74 -19.10 1.23
C SER A 24 0.45 -18.94 0.44
N THR A 25 -0.72 -18.88 1.10
CA THR A 25 -1.99 -18.61 0.41
C THR A 25 -2.11 -17.18 -0.13
N LEU A 26 -1.30 -16.25 0.37
CA LEU A 26 -1.26 -14.86 -0.08
C LEU A 26 -0.28 -14.63 -1.24
N GLY A 27 0.56 -15.63 -1.58
CA GLY A 27 1.57 -15.51 -2.64
C GLY A 27 1.01 -15.21 -4.03
N LYS A 28 -0.22 -15.64 -4.32
CA LYS A 28 -0.92 -15.28 -5.57
C LYS A 28 -1.22 -13.78 -5.72
N TYR A 29 -1.11 -13.02 -4.64
CA TYR A 29 -1.24 -11.55 -4.62
C TYR A 29 0.11 -10.86 -4.40
N SER A 30 1.22 -11.62 -4.36
CA SER A 30 2.57 -11.14 -3.99
C SER A 30 2.66 -10.54 -2.58
N PHE A 31 1.94 -11.13 -1.61
CA PHE A 31 1.98 -10.76 -0.18
C PHE A 31 2.63 -11.83 0.72
N ASP A 32 3.22 -12.88 0.13
CA ASP A 32 3.93 -13.94 0.85
C ASP A 32 5.21 -13.46 1.55
N ARG A 33 5.71 -12.26 1.19
CA ARG A 33 6.88 -11.62 1.80
C ARG A 33 6.59 -10.78 3.04
N LEU A 34 5.33 -10.67 3.48
CA LEU A 34 5.00 -10.03 4.75
C LEU A 34 5.72 -10.74 5.91
N SER A 35 6.16 -9.97 6.91
CA SER A 35 6.81 -10.60 8.06
C SER A 35 5.80 -11.38 8.90
N SER A 36 6.27 -12.42 9.59
CA SER A 36 5.41 -13.18 10.50
C SER A 36 4.85 -12.31 11.63
N ASP A 37 5.56 -11.26 12.03
CA ASP A 37 5.11 -10.30 13.05
C ASP A 37 3.97 -9.41 12.51
N ASP A 38 4.03 -9.00 11.23
CA ASP A 38 2.95 -8.26 10.56
C ASP A 38 1.65 -9.09 10.55
N ILE A 39 1.77 -10.38 10.23
CA ILE A 39 0.65 -11.32 10.25
C ILE A 39 0.15 -11.53 11.68
N LEU A 40 1.03 -11.78 12.65
CA LEU A 40 0.64 -11.98 14.04
C LEU A 40 -0.05 -10.74 14.63
N ASN A 41 0.35 -9.52 14.24
CA ASN A 41 -0.31 -8.31 14.70
C ASN A 41 -1.80 -8.25 14.30
N CYS A 42 -2.20 -8.94 13.23
CA CYS A 42 -3.60 -9.08 12.84
C CYS A 42 -4.37 -10.06 13.76
N PHE A 43 -3.70 -10.88 14.57
CA PHE A 43 -4.35 -11.83 15.48
C PHE A 43 -4.89 -11.14 16.73
N TYR A 44 -4.30 -10.01 17.13
CA TYR A 44 -4.70 -9.27 18.32
C TYR A 44 -6.18 -8.92 18.33
N GLN A 45 -6.81 -8.70 17.17
CA GLN A 45 -8.24 -8.37 17.09
C GLN A 45 -9.21 -9.50 17.48
N TYR A 46 -8.72 -10.75 17.61
CA TYR A 46 -9.51 -11.92 18.05
C TYR A 46 -9.41 -12.18 19.55
N VAL A 47 -8.54 -11.44 20.21
CA VAL A 47 -8.38 -11.44 21.65
C VAL A 47 -8.71 -10.04 22.13
N ASP A 48 -9.15 -9.87 23.38
CA ASP A 48 -9.44 -8.54 23.91
C ASP A 48 -8.15 -7.78 24.25
N LYS A 49 -7.29 -7.60 23.24
CA LYS A 49 -5.96 -7.00 23.31
C LYS A 49 -5.73 -6.12 22.07
N LYS A 50 -4.86 -5.12 22.19
CA LYS A 50 -4.49 -4.23 21.09
C LYS A 50 -3.01 -4.38 20.78
N PHE A 51 -2.65 -4.52 19.49
CA PHE A 51 -1.24 -4.73 19.10
C PHE A 51 -0.32 -3.58 19.54
N TYR A 52 -0.85 -2.37 19.72
CA TYR A 52 -0.10 -1.20 20.17
C TYR A 52 0.01 -1.08 21.69
N ASP A 53 -0.82 -1.78 22.47
CA ASP A 53 -0.83 -1.71 23.94
C ASP A 53 -0.36 -2.99 24.63
N THR A 54 -0.30 -4.09 23.88
CA THR A 54 -0.04 -5.41 24.45
C THR A 54 1.23 -6.01 23.84
N PRO A 55 2.28 -6.21 24.65
CA PRO A 55 3.51 -6.88 24.21
C PRO A 55 3.24 -8.26 23.63
N MET A 56 3.99 -8.63 22.59
CA MET A 56 3.88 -9.93 21.90
C MET A 56 4.02 -11.13 22.85
N LYS A 57 4.84 -10.99 23.90
CA LYS A 57 5.00 -12.01 24.95
C LYS A 57 3.68 -12.39 25.62
N GLU A 58 2.74 -11.46 25.75
CA GLU A 58 1.44 -11.76 26.35
C GLU A 58 0.51 -12.57 25.43
N LEU A 59 0.91 -12.82 24.19
CA LEU A 59 0.21 -13.73 23.28
C LEU A 59 0.67 -15.18 23.42
N GLU A 60 1.81 -15.45 24.08
CA GLU A 60 2.39 -16.80 24.25
C GLU A 60 1.42 -17.79 24.91
N ASN A 61 0.52 -17.29 25.77
CA ASN A 61 -0.43 -18.11 26.51
C ASN A 61 -1.84 -18.11 25.92
N VAL A 62 -2.05 -17.48 24.77
CA VAL A 62 -3.36 -17.41 24.11
C VAL A 62 -3.51 -18.58 23.16
N ASP A 63 -4.59 -19.35 23.33
CA ASP A 63 -5.00 -20.34 22.35
C ASP A 63 -5.75 -19.67 21.18
N PHE A 64 -5.07 -19.54 20.05
CA PHE A 64 -5.65 -19.02 18.80
C PHE A 64 -6.35 -20.09 17.97
N THR A 65 -6.23 -21.38 18.33
CA THR A 65 -6.78 -22.51 17.56
C THR A 65 -8.25 -22.31 17.16
N PRO A 66 -9.15 -21.84 18.05
CA PRO A 66 -10.55 -21.62 17.70
C PRO A 66 -10.76 -20.56 16.60
N TYR A 67 -9.83 -19.62 16.45
CA TYR A 67 -9.97 -18.45 15.57
C TYR A 67 -9.18 -18.56 14.27
N LEU A 68 -8.27 -19.53 14.13
CA LEU A 68 -7.32 -19.63 13.00
C LEU A 68 -8.00 -19.57 11.63
N ASN A 69 -9.11 -20.28 11.47
CA ASN A 69 -9.86 -20.28 10.21
C ASN A 69 -10.45 -18.92 9.86
N ASP A 70 -10.92 -18.17 10.87
CA ASP A 70 -11.49 -16.84 10.66
C ASP A 70 -10.39 -15.81 10.43
N ILE A 71 -9.30 -15.88 11.19
CA ILE A 71 -8.08 -15.08 10.97
C ILE A 71 -7.60 -15.22 9.53
N LYS A 72 -7.45 -16.46 9.04
CA LYS A 72 -7.01 -16.73 7.67
C LYS A 72 -7.95 -16.14 6.63
N LYS A 73 -9.28 -16.26 6.82
CA LYS A 73 -10.27 -15.69 5.91
C LYS A 73 -10.26 -14.16 5.92
N ASP A 74 -10.13 -13.54 7.08
CA ASP A 74 -10.22 -12.09 7.23
C ASP A 74 -8.95 -11.39 6.76
N ILE A 75 -7.77 -11.97 7.01
CA ILE A 75 -6.52 -11.53 6.38
C ILE A 75 -6.61 -11.66 4.86
N LYS A 76 -7.12 -12.80 4.35
CA LYS A 76 -7.30 -12.98 2.91
C LYS A 76 -8.24 -11.92 2.30
N ARG A 77 -9.39 -11.63 2.92
CA ARG A 77 -10.30 -10.55 2.48
C ARG A 77 -9.61 -9.19 2.48
N THR A 78 -8.76 -8.93 3.48
CA THR A 78 -7.97 -7.71 3.57
C THR A 78 -7.00 -7.58 2.41
N ILE A 79 -6.26 -8.65 2.10
CA ILE A 79 -5.34 -8.66 0.95
C ILE A 79 -6.10 -8.55 -0.37
N GLU A 80 -7.26 -9.20 -0.50
CA GLU A 80 -8.11 -9.07 -1.68
C GLU A 80 -8.58 -7.63 -1.89
N PHE A 81 -9.00 -6.94 -0.83
CA PHE A 81 -9.32 -5.51 -0.90
C PHE A 81 -8.09 -4.67 -1.29
N LEU A 82 -6.94 -4.90 -0.67
CA LEU A 82 -5.71 -4.20 -1.01
C LEU A 82 -5.32 -4.39 -2.49
N TYR A 83 -5.46 -5.61 -3.01
CA TYR A 83 -5.09 -5.96 -4.38
C TYR A 83 -6.12 -5.46 -5.40
N TYR A 84 -7.40 -5.79 -5.22
CA TYR A 84 -8.45 -5.52 -6.22
C TYR A 84 -9.05 -4.11 -6.12
N ASP A 85 -9.18 -3.55 -4.92
CA ASP A 85 -9.78 -2.23 -4.71
C ASP A 85 -8.72 -1.14 -4.59
N CYS A 86 -7.58 -1.42 -3.95
CA CYS A 86 -6.50 -0.45 -3.77
C CYS A 86 -5.34 -0.58 -4.77
N TYR A 87 -5.30 -1.61 -5.61
CA TYR A 87 -4.21 -1.90 -6.57
C TYR A 87 -2.82 -1.97 -5.93
N VAL A 88 -2.75 -2.45 -4.69
CA VAL A 88 -1.50 -2.80 -4.02
C VAL A 88 -1.09 -4.19 -4.53
N LEU A 89 -0.33 -4.21 -5.63
CA LEU A 89 0.00 -5.44 -6.36
C LEU A 89 1.10 -6.31 -5.71
N SER A 90 1.68 -5.85 -4.60
CA SER A 90 2.73 -6.55 -3.83
C SER A 90 2.80 -5.96 -2.42
N SER A 91 3.25 -6.76 -1.45
CA SER A 91 3.53 -6.25 -0.10
C SER A 91 4.57 -5.12 -0.08
N ASP A 92 5.45 -5.05 -1.08
CA ASP A 92 6.45 -3.98 -1.22
C ASP A 92 5.82 -2.60 -1.55
N LEU A 93 4.54 -2.59 -1.93
CA LEU A 93 3.75 -1.39 -2.20
C LEU A 93 2.88 -0.99 -1.01
N LEU A 94 2.87 -1.78 0.08
CA LEU A 94 2.10 -1.47 1.27
C LEU A 94 2.78 -0.33 2.05
N PRO A 95 2.13 0.85 2.21
CA PRO A 95 2.74 1.99 2.87
C PRO A 95 3.06 1.73 4.35
N TYR A 96 2.15 1.02 5.04
CA TYR A 96 2.27 0.70 6.46
C TYR A 96 1.61 -0.64 6.80
N THR A 97 2.30 -1.49 7.57
CA THR A 97 1.64 -2.65 8.21
C THR A 97 0.45 -2.23 9.08
N LYS A 98 0.50 -1.06 9.71
CA LYS A 98 -0.62 -0.56 10.52
C LYS A 98 -1.92 -0.42 9.72
N GLN A 99 -1.84 -0.16 8.41
CA GLN A 99 -3.02 -0.17 7.55
C GLN A 99 -3.56 -1.58 7.34
N LEU A 100 -2.68 -2.57 7.14
CA LEU A 100 -3.07 -3.98 7.07
C LEU A 100 -3.81 -4.42 8.35
N ILE A 101 -3.29 -4.09 9.52
CA ILE A 101 -3.89 -4.46 10.81
C ILE A 101 -5.27 -3.81 11.01
N ALA A 102 -5.41 -2.52 10.67
CA ALA A 102 -6.70 -1.84 10.75
C ALA A 102 -7.72 -2.43 9.77
N LEU A 103 -7.32 -2.70 8.53
CA LEU A 103 -8.21 -3.31 7.54
C LEU A 103 -8.61 -4.75 7.95
N ALA A 104 -7.68 -5.53 8.51
CA ALA A 104 -7.98 -6.84 9.07
C ALA A 104 -9.04 -6.76 10.17
N SER A 105 -9.01 -5.73 11.02
CA SER A 105 -10.01 -5.55 12.09
C SER A 105 -11.37 -5.17 11.52
N PHE A 106 -11.39 -4.37 10.45
CA PHE A 106 -12.62 -4.11 9.70
C PHE A 106 -13.21 -5.40 9.12
N PHE A 107 -12.42 -6.21 8.41
CA PHE A 107 -12.92 -7.43 7.76
C PHE A 107 -13.27 -8.54 8.75
N LYS A 108 -12.75 -8.47 9.99
CA LYS A 108 -13.24 -9.30 11.09
C LYS A 108 -14.71 -9.01 11.39
N GLU A 109 -15.12 -7.75 11.45
CA GLU A 109 -16.50 -7.38 11.79
C GLU A 109 -17.42 -7.36 10.55
N HIS A 110 -16.88 -7.00 9.37
CA HIS A 110 -17.63 -6.81 8.13
C HIS A 110 -17.15 -7.77 7.03
N LYS A 111 -17.70 -8.98 6.99
CA LYS A 111 -17.28 -10.02 6.04
C LYS A 111 -17.63 -9.72 4.58
N MET A 112 -18.67 -8.91 4.38
CA MET A 112 -19.18 -8.49 3.07
C MET A 112 -19.48 -6.99 3.11
N PRO A 113 -18.44 -6.13 2.99
CA PRO A 113 -18.65 -4.70 3.03
C PRO A 113 -19.50 -4.22 1.87
N SER A 114 -20.34 -3.24 2.15
CA SER A 114 -21.04 -2.46 1.13
C SER A 114 -20.04 -1.69 0.25
N GLU A 115 -20.46 -1.34 -0.95
CA GLU A 115 -19.67 -0.51 -1.87
C GLU A 115 -19.31 0.85 -1.25
N TRP A 116 -20.17 1.40 -0.40
CA TRP A 116 -19.86 2.62 0.33
C TRP A 116 -18.75 2.42 1.37
N GLN A 117 -18.77 1.32 2.13
CA GLN A 117 -17.70 0.99 3.07
C GLN A 117 -16.37 0.78 2.34
N LYS A 118 -16.36 0.06 1.21
CA LYS A 118 -15.15 -0.11 0.39
C LYS A 118 -14.58 1.24 -0.08
N LYS A 119 -15.45 2.14 -0.56
CA LYS A 119 -15.05 3.50 -0.95
C LYS A 119 -14.45 4.29 0.22
N GLU A 120 -15.05 4.19 1.41
CA GLU A 120 -14.54 4.84 2.62
C GLU A 120 -13.20 4.25 3.08
N LEU A 121 -13.03 2.93 3.05
CA LEU A 121 -11.75 2.27 3.36
C LEU A 121 -10.65 2.67 2.39
N LYS A 122 -10.98 2.75 1.09
CA LYS A 122 -10.06 3.15 0.03
C LYS A 122 -9.62 4.61 0.22
N LYS A 123 -10.58 5.50 0.51
CA LYS A 123 -10.31 6.89 0.86
C LYS A 123 -9.41 6.99 2.09
N TRP A 124 -9.71 6.26 3.16
CA TRP A 124 -8.91 6.22 4.38
C TRP A 124 -7.49 5.74 4.14
N PHE A 125 -7.33 4.66 3.35
CA PHE A 125 -6.04 4.10 2.99
C PHE A 125 -5.16 5.12 2.27
N PHE A 126 -5.67 5.77 1.21
CA PHE A 126 -4.89 6.76 0.48
C PHE A 126 -4.67 8.06 1.26
N TYR A 127 -5.65 8.48 2.06
CA TYR A 127 -5.52 9.64 2.92
C TYR A 127 -4.40 9.47 3.95
N THR A 128 -4.42 8.36 4.71
CA THR A 128 -3.40 8.08 5.73
C THR A 128 -2.02 7.81 5.13
N THR A 129 -1.97 7.27 3.91
CA THR A 129 -0.74 7.14 3.12
C THR A 129 -0.16 8.51 2.77
N TYR A 130 -0.95 9.39 2.15
CA TYR A 130 -0.46 10.70 1.71
C TYR A 130 -0.05 11.59 2.87
N GLN A 131 -0.88 11.64 3.92
CA GLN A 131 -0.63 12.39 5.16
C GLN A 131 0.51 11.78 6.00
N GLN A 132 1.04 10.63 5.59
CA GLN A 132 2.07 9.90 6.30
C GLN A 132 1.72 9.63 7.77
N SER A 133 0.44 9.34 8.04
CA SER A 133 -0.15 9.37 9.39
C SER A 133 0.46 8.39 10.39
N PHE A 134 1.30 7.46 9.93
CA PHE A 134 1.99 6.48 10.77
C PHE A 134 3.51 6.63 10.79
N VAL A 135 4.10 7.60 10.08
CA VAL A 135 5.55 7.90 10.14
C VAL A 135 5.88 8.52 11.49
N ASN A 136 6.91 7.99 12.17
CA ASN A 136 7.43 8.48 13.45
C ASN A 136 6.33 8.79 14.49
N SER A 137 5.21 8.08 14.40
CA SER A 137 4.03 8.41 15.20
C SER A 137 4.21 7.92 16.62
N SER A 138 3.94 8.81 17.58
CA SER A 138 3.87 8.45 18.99
C SER A 138 2.80 7.38 19.20
N LEU A 139 2.94 6.62 20.30
CA LEU A 139 1.93 5.65 20.68
C LEU A 139 0.54 6.29 20.87
N SER A 140 0.48 7.53 21.38
CA SER A 140 -0.78 8.28 21.49
C SER A 140 -1.45 8.53 20.14
N ASN A 141 -0.67 8.88 19.11
CA ASN A 141 -1.21 9.12 17.76
C ASN A 141 -1.73 7.82 17.14
N VAL A 142 -0.99 6.72 17.28
CA VAL A 142 -1.43 5.39 16.82
C VAL A 142 -2.73 5.00 17.51
N ARG A 143 -2.82 5.12 18.84
CA ARG A 143 -4.06 4.85 19.60
C ARG A 143 -5.24 5.68 19.10
N ASN A 144 -5.03 6.99 18.88
CA ASN A 144 -6.09 7.88 18.42
C ASN A 144 -6.59 7.51 17.01
N LEU A 145 -5.68 7.19 16.08
CA LEU A 145 -6.04 6.75 14.74
C LEU A 145 -6.83 5.43 14.76
N PHE A 146 -6.36 4.45 15.54
CA PHE A 146 -7.04 3.16 15.66
C PHE A 146 -8.38 3.27 16.37
N ARG A 147 -8.47 4.03 17.46
CA ARG A 147 -9.76 4.29 18.14
C ARG A 147 -10.77 4.90 17.18
N ARG A 148 -10.36 5.93 16.43
CA ARG A 148 -11.25 6.59 15.49
C ARG A 148 -11.70 5.66 14.34
N PHE A 149 -10.79 4.80 13.86
CA PHE A 149 -11.11 3.77 12.88
C PHE A 149 -12.07 2.71 13.44
N GLU A 150 -11.89 2.30 14.70
CA GLU A 150 -12.78 1.35 15.38
C GLU A 150 -14.20 1.91 15.57
N GLU A 151 -14.35 3.20 15.87
CA GLU A 151 -15.66 3.88 15.91
C GLU A 151 -16.39 3.76 14.56
N PHE A 152 -15.66 3.80 13.44
CA PHE A 152 -16.23 3.53 12.11
C PHE A 152 -16.57 2.06 11.90
N VAL A 153 -15.68 1.15 12.30
CA VAL A 153 -15.94 -0.31 12.22
C VAL A 153 -17.21 -0.66 13.00
N LYS A 154 -17.47 -0.03 14.15
CA LYS A 154 -18.68 -0.26 14.96
C LYS A 154 -19.93 0.47 14.45
N GLY A 155 -19.80 1.32 13.43
CA GLY A 155 -20.89 2.15 12.93
C GLY A 155 -21.25 3.35 13.81
N GLU A 156 -20.46 3.64 14.84
CA GLU A 156 -20.60 4.82 15.71
C GLU A 156 -20.26 6.12 14.96
N LYS A 157 -19.40 6.01 13.94
CA LYS A 157 -19.03 7.10 13.04
C LYS A 157 -19.18 6.67 11.59
N ARG A 158 -19.56 7.63 10.74
CA ARG A 158 -19.74 7.40 9.30
C ARG A 158 -18.41 7.34 8.54
N THR A 159 -17.39 8.07 8.95
CA THR A 159 -16.08 8.07 8.28
C THR A 159 -15.04 7.33 9.12
N ALA A 160 -14.04 6.73 8.49
CA ALA A 160 -12.96 5.99 9.15
C ALA A 160 -11.95 6.89 9.89
N ILE A 161 -11.91 8.18 9.52
CA ILE A 161 -11.15 9.22 10.20
C ILE A 161 -11.88 10.56 10.06
N ASP A 162 -11.54 11.54 10.89
CA ASP A 162 -11.97 12.92 10.73
C ASP A 162 -11.06 13.59 9.69
N TYR A 163 -11.47 13.50 8.42
CA TYR A 163 -10.70 14.06 7.32
C TYR A 163 -10.56 15.58 7.45
N VAL A 164 -9.33 16.05 7.28
CA VAL A 164 -9.05 17.47 7.05
C VAL A 164 -8.55 17.65 5.62
N PRO A 165 -8.78 18.82 4.98
CA PRO A 165 -8.24 19.07 3.65
C PRO A 165 -6.71 18.94 3.65
N ILE A 166 -6.18 18.23 2.67
CA ILE A 166 -4.75 18.00 2.50
C ILE A 166 -4.08 19.27 1.96
N GLU A 167 -3.00 19.70 2.60
CA GLU A 167 -2.05 20.64 2.00
C GLU A 167 -1.24 19.90 0.94
N PHE A 168 -1.43 20.27 -0.33
CA PHE A 168 -0.76 19.60 -1.43
C PHE A 168 0.72 19.94 -1.46
N ILE A 169 1.56 18.92 -1.57
CA ILE A 169 2.99 19.09 -1.76
C ILE A 169 3.25 19.33 -3.25
N GLU A 170 3.66 20.55 -3.61
CA GLU A 170 3.86 20.99 -4.99
C GLU A 170 5.23 20.63 -5.58
N ASN A 171 6.00 19.78 -4.89
CA ASN A 171 7.29 19.29 -5.37
C ASN A 171 7.61 17.88 -4.84
N PHE A 172 8.63 17.24 -5.43
CA PHE A 172 9.14 15.95 -5.01
C PHE A 172 10.41 16.10 -4.15
N ASP A 173 10.33 16.88 -3.07
CA ASP A 173 11.47 17.13 -2.18
C ASP A 173 11.72 15.98 -1.17
N PHE A 174 11.85 14.76 -1.68
CA PHE A 174 12.23 13.60 -0.87
C PHE A 174 13.14 12.64 -1.61
N ARG A 175 14.03 11.99 -0.85
CA ARG A 175 14.79 10.86 -1.39
C ARG A 175 13.88 9.65 -1.53
N PHE A 176 13.79 9.11 -2.73
CA PHE A 176 12.98 7.92 -2.98
C PHE A 176 13.57 6.72 -2.22
N LYS A 177 12.75 6.13 -1.36
CA LYS A 177 13.06 4.89 -0.65
C LYS A 177 11.82 4.00 -0.66
N ILE A 178 11.98 2.76 -1.11
CA ILE A 178 10.91 1.76 -1.10
C ILE A 178 10.36 1.57 0.33
N ASN A 179 9.09 1.17 0.45
CA ASN A 179 8.41 0.98 1.73
C ASN A 179 8.30 2.26 2.58
N THR A 180 8.42 3.44 1.95
CA THR A 180 7.98 4.71 2.57
C THR A 180 6.61 5.08 2.01
N ALA A 181 5.82 5.81 2.80
CA ALA A 181 4.47 6.17 2.37
C ALA A 181 4.45 7.11 1.16
N ARG A 182 5.38 8.06 1.04
CA ARG A 182 5.50 8.92 -0.15
C ARG A 182 5.90 8.13 -1.40
N ALA A 183 6.86 7.21 -1.29
CA ALA A 183 7.24 6.34 -2.41
C ALA A 183 6.10 5.41 -2.82
N SER A 184 5.39 4.83 -1.84
CA SER A 184 4.25 3.95 -2.09
C SER A 184 3.10 4.72 -2.74
N PHE A 185 2.80 5.93 -2.26
CA PHE A 185 1.79 6.80 -2.88
C PHE A 185 2.13 7.13 -4.34
N LEU A 186 3.39 7.50 -4.59
CA LEU A 186 3.87 7.78 -5.95
C LEU A 186 3.73 6.55 -6.85
N LEU A 187 4.16 5.37 -6.41
CA LEU A 187 4.03 4.14 -7.21
C LEU A 187 2.56 3.76 -7.42
N LEU A 188 1.73 3.83 -6.39
CA LEU A 188 0.31 3.50 -6.47
C LEU A 188 -0.43 4.45 -7.42
N SER A 189 -0.19 5.76 -7.36
CA SER A 189 -0.81 6.70 -8.29
C SER A 189 -0.43 6.40 -9.76
N GLN A 190 0.81 5.98 -10.02
CA GLN A 190 1.26 5.51 -11.33
C GLN A 190 0.57 4.19 -11.73
N ILE A 191 0.42 3.23 -10.83
CA ILE A 191 -0.31 1.97 -11.08
C ILE A 191 -1.77 2.26 -11.46
N TYR A 192 -2.44 3.17 -10.74
CA TYR A 192 -3.80 3.62 -11.06
C TYR A 192 -3.93 4.26 -12.44
N HIS A 193 -2.87 4.91 -12.90
CA HIS A 193 -2.82 5.43 -14.26
C HIS A 193 -2.62 4.31 -15.28
N TYR A 194 -1.68 3.40 -15.02
CA TYR A 194 -1.33 2.30 -15.91
C TYR A 194 -2.52 1.35 -16.19
N ILE A 195 -3.33 1.05 -15.17
CA ILE A 195 -4.49 0.15 -15.31
C ILE A 195 -5.57 0.66 -16.28
N LYS A 196 -5.53 1.94 -16.67
CA LYS A 196 -6.42 2.49 -17.71
C LYS A 196 -6.08 1.96 -19.10
N PHE A 197 -4.85 1.47 -19.28
CA PHE A 197 -4.32 0.98 -20.55
C PHE A 197 -4.19 -0.55 -20.58
N VAL A 198 -4.03 -1.18 -19.42
CA VAL A 198 -3.79 -2.62 -19.30
C VAL A 198 -4.66 -3.22 -18.21
N SER A 199 -5.28 -4.36 -18.49
CA SER A 199 -6.18 -5.04 -17.56
C SER A 199 -5.42 -5.63 -16.36
N LEU A 200 -6.03 -5.56 -15.17
CA LEU A 200 -5.40 -5.94 -13.89
C LEU A 200 -4.89 -7.39 -13.87
N ASP A 201 -5.56 -8.32 -14.56
CA ASP A 201 -5.18 -9.73 -14.66
C ASP A 201 -3.83 -9.98 -15.33
N LYS A 202 -3.33 -9.00 -16.08
CA LYS A 202 -2.02 -9.06 -16.74
C LYS A 202 -0.91 -8.42 -15.91
N LEU A 203 -1.27 -7.66 -14.88
CA LEU A 203 -0.31 -6.85 -14.13
C LEU A 203 0.37 -7.65 -13.04
N ASN A 204 1.69 -7.48 -12.95
CA ASN A 204 2.51 -7.94 -11.85
C ASN A 204 3.57 -6.89 -11.53
N TYR A 205 3.67 -6.49 -10.26
CA TYR A 205 4.71 -5.56 -9.84
C TYR A 205 6.07 -6.25 -9.79
N ASP A 206 6.95 -5.89 -10.72
CA ASP A 206 8.33 -6.41 -10.83
C ASP A 206 9.38 -5.35 -10.48
N GLY A 207 9.04 -4.48 -9.52
CA GLY A 207 9.90 -3.39 -9.08
C GLY A 207 9.75 -2.14 -9.93
N PHE A 208 10.84 -1.43 -10.13
CA PHE A 208 10.84 -0.13 -10.81
C PHE A 208 12.16 0.17 -11.50
N MET A 209 12.08 1.01 -12.53
CA MET A 209 13.23 1.65 -13.14
C MET A 209 13.79 2.72 -12.21
N LYS A 210 15.12 2.80 -12.14
CA LYS A 210 15.86 3.86 -11.47
C LYS A 210 16.97 4.39 -12.36
N MET A 211 17.13 5.71 -12.40
CA MET A 211 18.30 6.36 -13.01
C MET A 211 19.46 6.40 -11.99
N LYS A 212 20.70 6.67 -12.46
CA LYS A 212 21.93 6.67 -11.63
C LYS A 212 21.81 7.47 -10.32
N ASN A 213 21.00 8.52 -10.31
CA ASN A 213 20.57 9.24 -9.11
C ASN A 213 19.05 9.10 -8.97
N PRO A 214 18.55 8.22 -8.09
CA PRO A 214 17.12 7.95 -7.96
C PRO A 214 16.43 9.17 -7.34
N ALA A 215 15.83 9.98 -8.20
CA ALA A 215 14.89 11.02 -7.84
C ALA A 215 13.46 10.49 -8.06
N PRO A 216 12.47 10.90 -7.25
CA PRO A 216 11.08 10.41 -7.39
C PRO A 216 10.54 10.52 -8.82
N GLU A 217 10.87 11.61 -9.51
CA GLU A 217 10.46 11.91 -10.89
C GLU A 217 11.01 10.93 -11.91
N ALA A 218 12.07 10.21 -11.59
CA ALA A 218 12.73 9.24 -12.46
C ALA A 218 12.30 7.79 -12.19
N ILE A 219 11.37 7.57 -11.25
CA ILE A 219 10.87 6.24 -10.92
C ILE A 219 9.72 5.87 -11.85
N ILE A 220 9.78 4.68 -12.45
CA ILE A 220 8.70 4.11 -13.27
C ILE A 220 8.48 2.67 -12.80
N PRO A 221 7.29 2.27 -12.35
CA PRO A 221 7.03 0.90 -11.96
C PRO A 221 7.09 -0.03 -13.19
N TYR A 222 7.60 -1.25 -13.00
CA TYR A 222 7.46 -2.34 -13.95
C TYR A 222 6.21 -3.14 -13.54
N LEU A 223 5.21 -3.15 -14.42
CA LEU A 223 3.89 -3.73 -14.18
C LEU A 223 3.56 -4.85 -15.18
N MET A 224 4.32 -4.93 -16.27
CA MET A 224 4.35 -6.03 -17.23
C MET A 224 5.76 -6.58 -17.32
N HIS A 225 5.90 -7.86 -17.68
CA HIS A 225 7.21 -8.53 -17.81
C HIS A 225 8.14 -7.80 -18.81
N GLU A 226 7.56 -7.24 -19.86
CA GLU A 226 8.26 -6.55 -20.95
C GLU A 226 8.61 -5.09 -20.61
N ASP A 227 8.04 -4.50 -19.54
CA ASP A 227 8.21 -3.06 -19.26
C ASP A 227 9.68 -2.67 -19.11
N ARG A 228 10.50 -3.55 -18.53
CA ARG A 228 11.94 -3.31 -18.38
C ARG A 228 12.63 -3.16 -19.73
N SER A 229 12.43 -4.12 -20.64
CA SER A 229 13.10 -4.10 -21.95
C SER A 229 12.56 -2.99 -22.86
N ILE A 230 11.27 -2.66 -22.72
CA ILE A 230 10.62 -1.54 -23.40
C ILE A 230 11.21 -0.20 -22.94
N LEU A 231 11.22 0.06 -21.62
CA LEU A 231 11.73 1.32 -21.06
C LEU A 231 13.24 1.47 -21.33
N ASP A 232 14.01 0.39 -21.23
CA ASP A 232 15.42 0.37 -21.64
C ASP A 232 15.59 0.74 -23.12
N SER A 233 14.71 0.24 -24.00
CA SER A 233 14.78 0.55 -25.43
C SER A 233 14.41 2.01 -25.73
N ILE A 234 13.36 2.53 -25.09
CA ILE A 234 12.93 3.93 -25.23
C ILE A 234 14.05 4.88 -24.80
N PHE A 235 14.68 4.62 -23.65
CA PHE A 235 15.69 5.51 -23.08
C PHE A 235 17.05 5.41 -23.79
N ASN A 236 17.31 4.32 -24.51
CA ASN A 236 18.53 4.13 -25.31
C ASN A 236 18.40 4.56 -26.79
N GLY A 237 17.36 5.31 -27.17
CA GLY A 237 17.26 5.84 -28.54
C GLY A 237 16.77 4.85 -29.58
N LYS A 238 16.24 3.69 -29.17
CA LYS A 238 15.68 2.72 -30.11
C LYS A 238 14.25 3.11 -30.47
N VAL A 239 13.88 2.91 -31.73
CA VAL A 239 12.49 3.09 -32.17
C VAL A 239 11.64 2.01 -31.51
N VAL A 240 10.70 2.43 -30.67
CA VAL A 240 9.70 1.56 -30.05
C VAL A 240 8.32 2.12 -30.36
N ASN A 241 7.47 1.32 -30.99
CA ASN A 241 6.05 1.65 -31.17
C ASN A 241 5.30 1.27 -29.89
N GLU A 242 5.34 2.16 -28.90
CA GLU A 242 4.75 1.93 -27.59
C GLU A 242 3.91 3.12 -27.15
N ASN A 243 2.85 2.85 -26.39
CA ASN A 243 2.06 3.92 -25.79
C ASN A 243 2.79 4.51 -24.58
N LEU A 244 3.56 5.57 -24.80
CA LEU A 244 4.31 6.29 -23.76
C LEU A 244 3.43 6.80 -22.62
N GLU A 245 2.15 7.09 -22.88
CA GLU A 245 1.23 7.64 -21.90
C GLU A 245 1.06 6.69 -20.71
N LYS A 246 1.12 5.36 -20.92
CA LYS A 246 0.99 4.39 -19.84
C LYS A 246 2.09 4.52 -18.78
N TYR A 247 3.26 5.01 -19.16
CA TYR A 247 4.40 5.28 -18.27
C TYR A 247 4.51 6.73 -17.79
N ILE A 248 3.54 7.58 -18.17
CA ILE A 248 3.54 9.02 -17.90
C ILE A 248 4.80 9.64 -18.54
N LEU A 249 4.99 9.33 -19.82
CA LEU A 249 6.06 9.85 -20.66
C LEU A 249 5.46 10.52 -21.90
N THR A 250 6.14 11.55 -22.39
CA THR A 250 5.86 12.20 -23.68
C THR A 250 7.03 11.96 -24.64
N SER A 251 6.81 12.16 -25.94
CA SER A 251 7.90 12.10 -26.92
C SER A 251 9.02 13.09 -26.61
N GLU A 252 8.68 14.30 -26.18
CA GLU A 252 9.64 15.33 -25.76
C GLU A 252 10.50 14.86 -24.57
N MET A 253 9.88 14.24 -23.56
CA MET A 253 10.62 13.67 -22.42
C MET A 253 11.63 12.60 -22.86
N VAL A 254 11.24 11.77 -23.83
CA VAL A 254 12.11 10.73 -24.39
C VAL A 254 13.29 11.37 -25.14
N GLU A 255 13.04 12.40 -25.94
CA GLU A 255 14.09 13.17 -26.63
C GLU A 255 15.06 13.82 -25.64
N LEU A 256 14.56 14.37 -24.52
CA LEU A 256 15.40 14.95 -23.46
C LEU A 256 16.33 13.91 -22.84
N ILE A 257 15.82 12.72 -22.50
CA ILE A 257 16.65 11.62 -21.97
C ILE A 257 17.73 11.21 -22.99
N GLN A 258 17.35 11.03 -24.25
CA GLN A 258 18.26 10.61 -25.32
C GLN A 258 19.34 11.66 -25.60
N ALA A 259 19.02 12.94 -25.41
CA ALA A 259 19.96 14.06 -25.47
C ALA A 259 20.76 14.26 -24.17
N ASN A 260 20.63 13.37 -23.17
CA ASN A 260 21.25 13.45 -21.86
C ASN A 260 20.90 14.73 -21.06
N LYS A 261 19.72 15.31 -21.33
CA LYS A 261 19.12 16.46 -20.63
C LYS A 261 18.23 16.01 -19.47
N ILE A 262 18.88 15.42 -18.46
CA ILE A 262 18.20 14.67 -17.39
C ILE A 262 17.39 15.58 -16.47
N GLU A 263 17.87 16.80 -16.18
CA GLU A 263 17.16 17.71 -15.28
C GLU A 263 15.92 18.31 -15.95
N GLU A 264 15.98 18.65 -17.23
CA GLU A 264 14.81 19.08 -17.99
C GLU A 264 13.75 17.96 -18.06
N PHE A 265 14.18 16.72 -18.30
CA PHE A 265 13.29 15.54 -18.24
C PHE A 265 12.58 15.45 -16.88
N ARG A 266 13.35 15.55 -15.78
CA ARG A 266 12.79 15.48 -14.43
C ARG A 266 11.81 16.60 -14.16
N MET A 267 12.12 17.83 -14.55
CA MET A 267 11.22 18.97 -14.39
C MET A 267 9.88 18.75 -15.11
N GLN A 268 9.92 18.29 -16.37
CA GLN A 268 8.69 18.01 -17.10
C GLN A 268 7.90 16.86 -16.46
N ARG A 269 8.60 15.79 -16.07
CA ARG A 269 7.95 14.62 -15.47
C ARG A 269 7.38 14.90 -14.08
N ALA A 270 8.03 15.76 -13.30
CA ALA A 270 7.52 16.26 -12.02
C ALA A 270 6.13 16.89 -12.21
N GLY A 271 5.97 17.76 -13.21
CA GLY A 271 4.70 18.43 -13.50
C GLY A 271 3.56 17.44 -13.80
N LEU A 272 3.84 16.40 -14.60
CA LEU A 272 2.86 15.35 -14.91
C LEU A 272 2.53 14.50 -13.68
N LEU A 273 3.53 14.12 -12.88
CA LEU A 273 3.34 13.30 -11.69
C LEU A 273 2.58 14.07 -10.59
N LEU A 274 2.86 15.36 -10.38
CA LEU A 274 2.09 16.20 -9.44
C LEU A 274 0.63 16.33 -9.87
N LYS A 275 0.38 16.55 -11.18
CA LYS A 275 -0.98 16.57 -11.72
C LYS A 275 -1.68 15.22 -11.52
N LEU A 276 -0.96 14.11 -11.71
CA LEU A 276 -1.46 12.77 -11.46
C LEU A 276 -1.83 12.57 -9.99
N GLU A 277 -0.94 12.89 -9.04
CA GLU A 277 -1.20 12.75 -7.61
C GLU A 277 -2.40 13.60 -7.16
N LYS A 278 -2.50 14.85 -7.62
CA LYS A 278 -3.63 15.73 -7.31
C LYS A 278 -4.95 15.16 -7.82
N ASN A 279 -5.00 14.74 -9.09
CA ASN A 279 -6.18 14.11 -9.67
C ASN A 279 -6.55 12.81 -8.96
N PHE A 280 -5.54 12.03 -8.56
CA PHE A 280 -5.72 10.78 -7.83
C PHE A 280 -6.37 11.03 -6.47
N LEU A 281 -5.89 12.00 -5.68
CA LEU A 281 -6.53 12.40 -4.41
C LEU A 281 -7.99 12.83 -4.61
N HIS A 282 -8.26 13.69 -5.60
CA HIS A 282 -9.62 14.12 -5.92
C HIS A 282 -10.53 12.95 -6.30
N SER A 283 -10.02 11.98 -7.07
CA SER A 283 -10.79 10.79 -7.45
C SER A 283 -11.17 9.91 -6.25
N MET A 284 -10.42 10.00 -5.14
CA MET A 284 -10.73 9.34 -3.86
C MET A 284 -11.67 10.15 -2.96
N GLY A 285 -12.18 11.30 -3.44
CA GLY A 285 -13.00 12.20 -2.64
C GLY A 285 -12.23 12.86 -1.49
N ILE A 286 -10.92 13.03 -1.65
CA ILE A 286 -10.05 13.74 -0.70
C ILE A 286 -9.96 15.20 -1.13
N GLU A 287 -10.28 16.09 -0.20
CA GLU A 287 -10.18 17.52 -0.43
C GLU A 287 -8.71 17.96 -0.35
N VAL A 288 -8.29 18.77 -1.31
CA VAL A 288 -6.92 19.26 -1.44
C VAL A 288 -6.96 20.78 -1.47
N LYS A 289 -6.29 21.41 -0.51
CA LYS A 289 -6.06 22.86 -0.52
C LYS A 289 -4.95 23.16 -1.50
N THR A 290 -5.20 24.11 -2.39
CA THR A 290 -4.11 24.76 -3.11
C THR A 290 -3.56 25.83 -2.16
N PRO A 291 -2.25 25.89 -1.89
CA PRO A 291 -1.68 26.91 -1.02
C PRO A 291 -2.14 28.30 -1.49
N ILE A 292 -2.62 29.11 -0.54
CA ILE A 292 -2.90 30.52 -0.80
C ILE A 292 -1.52 31.20 -0.84
N ASN A 293 -1.11 31.63 -2.02
CA ASN A 293 0.07 32.48 -2.20
C ASN A 293 -0.05 33.78 -1.42
#